data_AF-A0A1E4CQE0-F1
#
_entry.id   AF-A0A1E4CQE0-F1
#
_cell.length_a   1.000
_cell.length_b   1.000
_cell.length_c   1.000
_cell.angle_alpha   90.00
_cell.angle_beta   90.00
_cell.angle_gamma   90.00
#
_symmetry.space_group_name_H-M   'P 1'
#
loop_
_entity.id
_entity.type
_entity.pdbx_description
1 polymer ?
#
loop_
_entity_poly.entity_id
_entity_poly.type
_entity_poly.pdbx_seq_one_letter_code
_entity_poly.pdbx_strand_id
1 'polypeptide(L)'
;MSTGRDDDALRWDGDDDPTLDDGVRAAAEEPLALPDGFTAVGKDSDRVGRIEKDGTVVMPGDHAPMSNATLVTLGIIGGAYLLFTIGWIVGGLRLQGTAQFLVSPVGYRVSFWLAVLAPALWFGTTYLLTRASKAWLRIVWLVGGLALLVPWPFVMVGAVGQ
;
A
#
# COMPACT_ATOMS: atom_id res chain seq x y z
N MET A 1 -58.16 -4.86 -52.74
CA MET A 1 -56.96 -5.14 -51.93
C MET A 1 -55.96 -4.05 -52.21
N SER A 2 -55.89 -3.06 -51.33
CA SER A 2 -54.84 -2.04 -51.31
C SER A 2 -54.34 -2.02 -49.87
N THR A 3 -53.17 -2.62 -49.65
CA THR A 3 -52.42 -2.52 -48.39
C THR A 3 -51.92 -1.07 -48.30
N GLY A 4 -52.74 -0.22 -47.70
CA GLY A 4 -52.52 1.22 -47.63
C GLY A 4 -51.69 1.57 -46.40
N ARG A 5 -50.61 2.32 -46.63
CA ARG A 5 -50.02 3.46 -45.89
C ARG A 5 -49.90 3.43 -44.35
N ASP A 6 -50.72 2.68 -43.63
CA ASP A 6 -50.75 2.58 -42.17
C ASP A 6 -49.72 1.58 -41.63
N ASP A 7 -49.25 0.63 -42.46
CA ASP A 7 -48.17 -0.31 -42.12
C ASP A 7 -46.77 0.33 -42.15
N ASP A 8 -46.63 1.53 -42.74
CA ASP A 8 -45.36 2.26 -42.80
C ASP A 8 -45.01 2.93 -41.45
N ALA A 9 -46.01 3.18 -40.59
CA ALA A 9 -45.83 3.83 -39.29
C ALA A 9 -45.14 2.92 -38.23
N LEU A 10 -44.98 1.63 -38.51
CA LEU A 10 -44.38 0.64 -37.61
C LEU A 10 -43.11 -0.01 -38.17
N ARG A 11 -42.63 0.44 -39.34
CA ARG A 11 -41.34 -0.01 -39.89
C ARG A 11 -40.25 0.98 -39.48
N TRP A 12 -39.38 0.52 -38.59
CA TRP A 12 -38.12 1.18 -38.20
C TRP A 12 -37.00 1.01 -39.25
N ASP A 13 -37.36 0.64 -40.48
CA ASP A 13 -36.46 0.20 -41.56
C ASP A 13 -35.93 1.37 -42.40
N GLY A 14 -36.05 2.61 -41.90
CA GLY A 14 -35.78 3.85 -42.64
C GLY A 14 -34.66 4.70 -42.07
N ASP A 15 -34.01 4.26 -40.99
CA ASP A 15 -32.92 4.99 -40.32
C ASP A 15 -31.54 4.49 -40.78
N ASP A 16 -31.44 4.04 -42.05
CA ASP A 16 -30.16 3.80 -42.73
C ASP A 16 -29.60 5.14 -43.23
N ASP A 17 -29.30 6.06 -42.31
CA ASP A 17 -28.61 7.31 -42.62
C ASP A 17 -27.14 6.99 -42.95
N PRO A 18 -26.64 7.25 -44.18
CA PRO A 18 -25.24 6.98 -44.55
C PRO A 18 -24.22 7.88 -43.83
N THR A 19 -24.68 8.82 -43.00
CA THR A 19 -23.85 9.62 -42.09
C THR A 19 -23.78 9.04 -40.67
N LEU A 20 -24.56 8.01 -40.36
CA LEU A 20 -24.32 7.16 -39.19
C LEU A 20 -23.07 6.34 -39.46
N ASP A 21 -21.93 6.88 -39.03
CA ASP A 21 -20.72 6.12 -38.79
C ASP A 21 -21.05 5.13 -37.66
N ASP A 22 -21.45 3.91 -38.02
CA ASP A 22 -21.62 2.76 -37.12
C ASP A 22 -20.26 2.24 -36.65
N GLY A 23 -19.30 3.16 -36.49
CA GLY A 23 -17.89 2.96 -36.31
C GLY A 23 -17.60 1.88 -35.31
N VAL A 24 -17.52 0.64 -35.80
CA VAL A 24 -16.73 -0.44 -35.21
C VAL A 24 -15.28 -0.12 -35.54
N ARG A 25 -14.84 1.07 -35.14
CA ARG A 25 -13.48 1.22 -34.70
C ARG A 25 -13.52 0.59 -33.32
N ALA A 26 -12.89 -0.58 -33.18
CA ALA A 26 -12.35 -0.99 -31.91
C ALA A 26 -11.35 0.11 -31.50
N ALA A 27 -11.86 1.26 -31.06
CA ALA A 27 -11.18 2.13 -30.14
C ALA A 27 -10.72 1.17 -29.05
N ALA A 28 -9.42 1.12 -28.80
CA ALA A 28 -8.92 0.47 -27.60
C ALA A 28 -9.85 0.95 -26.48
N GLU A 29 -10.68 0.04 -25.94
CA GLU A 29 -11.78 0.40 -25.04
C GLU A 29 -11.15 1.22 -23.93
N GLU A 30 -11.33 2.54 -23.97
CA GLU A 30 -10.93 3.37 -22.86
C GLU A 30 -11.72 2.83 -21.68
N PRO A 31 -11.05 2.38 -20.60
CA PRO A 31 -11.74 1.71 -19.52
C PRO A 31 -12.85 2.62 -19.01
N LEU A 32 -14.10 2.18 -19.16
CA LEU A 32 -15.28 2.93 -18.75
C LEU A 32 -15.13 3.25 -17.27
N ALA A 33 -14.84 4.52 -16.95
CA ALA A 33 -14.51 4.94 -15.60
C ALA A 33 -15.52 5.98 -15.11
N LEU A 34 -16.04 5.77 -13.91
CA LEU A 34 -16.98 6.70 -13.28
C LEU A 34 -16.23 7.83 -12.56
N PRO A 35 -16.76 9.07 -12.60
CA PRO A 35 -16.24 10.18 -11.79
C PRO A 35 -16.33 9.89 -10.29
N ASP A 36 -15.52 10.62 -9.52
CA ASP A 36 -15.54 10.58 -8.06
C ASP A 36 -16.96 10.82 -7.50
N GLY A 37 -17.36 9.98 -6.55
CA GLY A 37 -18.68 10.06 -5.89
C GLY A 37 -19.78 9.22 -6.55
N PHE A 38 -19.52 8.60 -7.70
CA PHE A 38 -20.46 7.67 -8.34
C PHE A 38 -20.06 6.21 -8.10
N THR A 39 -21.06 5.32 -8.06
CA THR A 39 -20.87 3.87 -7.91
C THR A 39 -21.68 3.15 -8.97
N ALA A 40 -21.02 2.31 -9.77
CA ALA A 40 -21.71 1.44 -10.71
C ALA A 40 -22.55 0.43 -9.94
N VAL A 41 -23.82 0.31 -10.31
CA VAL A 41 -24.76 -0.67 -9.74
C VAL A 41 -25.45 -1.41 -10.86
N GLY A 42 -25.81 -2.67 -10.62
CA GLY A 42 -26.54 -3.50 -11.59
C GLY A 42 -25.64 -4.41 -12.42
N LYS A 43 -26.21 -4.94 -13.50
CA LYS A 43 -25.54 -5.86 -14.43
C LYS A 43 -24.35 -5.13 -15.10
N ASP A 44 -23.23 -5.81 -15.22
CA ASP A 44 -21.99 -5.28 -15.81
C ASP A 44 -21.30 -4.16 -15.00
N SER A 45 -21.69 -3.93 -13.75
CA SER A 45 -21.02 -2.97 -12.85
C SER A 45 -19.54 -3.30 -12.60
N ASP A 46 -19.17 -4.58 -12.70
CA ASP A 46 -17.79 -5.05 -12.57
C ASP A 46 -16.88 -4.62 -13.74
N ARG A 47 -17.47 -4.16 -14.86
CA ARG A 47 -16.73 -3.68 -16.04
C ARG A 47 -16.38 -2.19 -15.95
N VAL A 48 -16.84 -1.50 -14.91
CA VAL A 48 -16.74 -0.05 -14.76
C VAL A 48 -15.73 0.29 -13.68
N GLY A 49 -14.64 0.96 -14.06
CA GLY A 49 -13.60 1.40 -13.16
C GLY A 49 -13.99 2.60 -12.32
N ARG A 50 -13.32 2.77 -11.18
CA ARG A 50 -13.35 4.02 -10.42
C ARG A 50 -12.09 4.82 -10.68
N ILE A 51 -12.23 6.11 -10.94
CA ILE A 51 -11.09 7.04 -11.02
C ILE A 51 -10.67 7.37 -9.58
N GLU A 52 -9.43 7.08 -9.22
CA GLU A 52 -8.85 7.57 -7.96
C GLU A 52 -8.36 9.03 -8.10
N LYS A 53 -8.08 9.67 -6.96
CA LYS A 53 -7.59 11.06 -6.90
C LYS A 53 -6.31 11.34 -7.71
N ASP A 54 -5.56 10.30 -8.06
CA ASP A 54 -4.34 10.35 -8.87
C ASP A 54 -4.61 10.13 -10.38
N GLY A 55 -5.89 10.09 -10.78
CA GLY A 55 -6.31 9.87 -12.17
C GLY A 55 -6.23 8.42 -12.65
N THR A 56 -5.79 7.50 -11.80
CA THR A 56 -5.73 6.06 -12.12
C THR A 56 -7.10 5.41 -12.08
N VAL A 57 -7.42 4.62 -13.09
CA VAL A 57 -8.66 3.82 -13.15
C VAL A 57 -8.44 2.47 -12.46
N VAL A 58 -9.14 2.21 -11.36
CA VAL A 58 -9.09 0.95 -10.62
C VAL A 58 -10.34 0.14 -10.90
N MET A 59 -10.19 -1.10 -11.37
CA MET A 59 -11.31 -2.00 -11.61
C MET A 59 -11.90 -2.56 -10.30
N PRO A 60 -13.20 -2.87 -10.27
CA PRO A 60 -13.81 -3.61 -9.17
C PRO A 60 -13.09 -4.95 -8.96
N GLY A 61 -12.51 -5.16 -7.78
CA GLY A 61 -11.76 -6.37 -7.44
C GLY A 61 -10.23 -6.22 -7.55
N ASP A 62 -9.73 -5.16 -8.19
CA ASP A 62 -8.31 -4.84 -8.18
C ASP A 62 -7.92 -4.16 -6.87
N HIS A 63 -6.78 -4.59 -6.31
CA HIS A 63 -6.16 -3.86 -5.21
C HIS A 63 -5.57 -2.58 -5.76
N ALA A 64 -6.11 -1.43 -5.33
CA ALA A 64 -5.55 -0.13 -5.66
C ALA A 64 -4.03 -0.13 -5.38
N PRO A 65 -3.19 0.25 -6.37
CA PRO A 65 -1.76 0.24 -6.20
C PRO A 65 -1.34 1.20 -5.08
N MET A 66 -0.32 0.83 -4.32
CA MET A 66 0.16 1.67 -3.22
C MET A 66 0.75 2.96 -3.80
N SER A 67 0.27 4.12 -3.34
CA SER A 67 0.79 5.42 -3.76
C SER A 67 2.32 5.49 -3.60
N ASN A 68 3.00 6.11 -4.57
CA ASN A 68 4.46 6.32 -4.57
C ASN A 68 4.95 6.96 -3.26
N ALA A 69 4.22 7.96 -2.75
CA ALA A 69 4.55 8.63 -1.50
C ALA A 69 4.56 7.65 -0.31
N THR A 70 3.60 6.72 -0.28
CA THR A 70 3.51 5.68 0.76
C THR A 70 4.67 4.70 0.66
N LEU A 71 5.05 4.27 -0.55
CA LEU A 71 6.19 3.38 -0.77
C LEU A 71 7.50 4.03 -0.31
N VAL A 72 7.73 5.30 -0.68
CA VAL A 72 8.90 6.07 -0.24
C VAL A 72 8.92 6.21 1.28
N THR A 73 7.78 6.57 1.89
CA THR A 73 7.64 6.69 3.35
C THR A 73 7.95 5.36 4.04
N LEU A 74 7.41 4.26 3.52
CA LEU A 74 7.67 2.92 4.06
C LEU A 74 9.13 2.52 3.90
N GLY A 75 9.77 2.88 2.78
CA GLY A 75 11.19 2.66 2.54
C GLY A 75 12.07 3.42 3.54
N ILE A 76 11.77 4.70 3.80
CA ILE A 76 12.49 5.52 4.79
C ILE A 76 12.33 4.92 6.19
N ILE A 77 11.09 4.58 6.58
CA ILE A 77 10.82 3.96 7.88
C ILE A 77 11.56 2.62 7.98
N GLY A 78 11.43 1.74 6.98
CA GLY A 78 12.13 0.46 6.95
C GLY A 78 13.65 0.61 7.03
N GLY A 79 14.21 1.60 6.32
CA GLY A 79 15.62 1.98 6.43
C GLY A 79 16.02 2.40 7.84
N ALA A 80 15.18 3.17 8.54
CA ALA A 80 15.43 3.54 9.93
C ALA A 80 15.43 2.32 10.88
N TYR A 81 14.50 1.38 10.70
CA TYR A 81 14.51 0.11 11.44
C TYR A 81 15.78 -0.72 11.16
N LEU A 82 16.26 -0.72 9.92
CA LEU A 82 17.53 -1.37 9.57
C LEU A 82 18.71 -0.69 10.26
N LEU A 83 18.74 0.65 10.29
CA LEU A 83 19.76 1.40 11.03
C LEU A 83 19.70 1.12 12.54
N PHE A 84 18.53 0.91 13.12
CA PHE A 84 18.40 0.51 14.53
C PHE A 84 18.98 -0.87 14.77
N THR A 85 18.71 -1.85 13.91
CA THR A 85 19.35 -3.18 13.96
C THR A 85 20.87 -3.05 13.98
N ILE A 86 21.44 -2.21 13.10
CA ILE A 86 22.88 -1.93 13.06
C ILE A 86 23.34 -1.24 14.37
N GLY A 87 22.60 -0.26 14.87
CA GLY A 87 22.90 0.42 16.12
C GLY A 87 22.94 -0.53 17.32
N TRP A 88 22.02 -1.49 17.40
CA TRP A 88 22.02 -2.55 18.41
C TRP A 88 23.21 -3.49 18.27
N ILE A 89 23.61 -3.86 17.04
CA ILE A 89 24.82 -4.65 16.80
C ILE A 89 26.06 -3.89 17.30
N VAL A 90 26.25 -2.66 16.85
CA VAL A 90 27.43 -1.85 17.20
C VAL A 90 27.49 -1.58 18.70
N GLY A 91 26.38 -1.17 19.30
CA GLY A 91 26.31 -0.88 20.73
C GLY A 91 26.47 -2.12 21.61
N GLY A 92 25.86 -3.25 21.22
CA GLY A 92 26.05 -4.51 21.94
C GLY A 92 27.47 -5.05 21.83
N LEU A 93 28.13 -4.94 20.67
CA LEU A 93 29.54 -5.32 20.56
C LEU A 93 30.44 -4.45 21.47
N ARG A 94 30.14 -3.15 21.60
CA ARG A 94 30.84 -2.26 22.55
C ARG A 94 30.61 -2.64 24.02
N LEU A 95 29.40 -3.09 24.37
CA LEU A 95 29.01 -3.39 25.74
C LEU A 95 29.48 -4.78 26.22
N GLN A 96 29.75 -5.71 25.30
CA GLN A 96 30.01 -7.12 25.62
C GLN A 96 31.13 -7.33 26.65
N GLY A 97 32.20 -6.53 26.59
CA GLY A 97 33.33 -6.63 27.52
C GLY A 97 32.97 -6.30 28.97
N THR A 98 32.07 -5.34 29.18
CA THR A 98 31.67 -4.88 30.52
C THR A 98 30.45 -5.65 31.05
N ALA A 99 29.47 -5.96 30.19
CA ALA A 99 28.23 -6.61 30.62
C ALA A 99 28.43 -8.05 31.11
N GLN A 100 29.44 -8.76 30.61
CA GLN A 100 29.75 -10.13 31.06
C GLN A 100 30.24 -10.22 32.52
N PHE A 101 30.56 -9.09 33.16
CA PHE A 101 30.84 -9.05 34.61
C PHE A 101 29.56 -9.05 35.47
N LEU A 102 28.43 -8.62 34.90
CA LEU A 102 27.15 -8.47 35.59
C LEU A 102 26.15 -9.58 35.24
N VAL A 103 26.26 -10.13 34.03
CA VAL A 103 25.33 -11.13 33.49
C VAL A 103 26.12 -12.29 32.89
N SER A 104 25.57 -13.50 32.97
CA SER A 104 26.20 -14.67 32.37
C SER A 104 26.39 -14.48 30.86
N PRO A 105 27.47 -15.04 30.26
CA PRO A 105 27.73 -14.89 28.83
C PRO A 105 26.58 -15.39 27.93
N VAL A 106 25.87 -16.42 28.38
CA VAL A 106 24.71 -16.97 27.67
C VAL A 106 23.52 -16.01 27.75
N GLY A 107 23.21 -15.47 28.94
CA GLY A 107 22.14 -14.50 29.11
C GLY A 107 22.36 -13.26 28.26
N TYR A 108 23.59 -12.74 28.26
CA TYR A 108 23.96 -11.62 27.40
C TYR A 108 23.73 -11.91 25.92
N ARG A 109 24.17 -13.08 25.43
CA ARG A 109 24.03 -13.46 24.02
C ARG A 109 22.58 -13.55 23.57
N VAL A 110 21.71 -14.12 24.42
CA VAL A 110 20.27 -14.21 24.13
C VAL A 110 19.66 -12.82 24.05
N SER A 111 19.87 -11.97 25.07
CA SER A 111 19.34 -10.60 25.08
C SER A 111 19.87 -9.75 23.93
N PHE A 112 21.16 -9.91 23.58
CA PHE A 112 21.79 -9.22 22.46
C PHE A 112 21.08 -9.56 21.14
N TRP A 113 20.94 -10.85 20.80
CA TRP A 113 20.28 -11.23 19.55
C TRP A 113 18.81 -10.87 19.53
N LEU A 114 18.12 -10.94 20.67
CA LEU A 114 16.74 -10.53 20.77
C LEU A 114 16.57 -9.02 20.50
N ALA A 115 17.47 -8.20 21.04
CA ALA A 115 17.49 -6.76 20.77
C ALA A 115 17.86 -6.42 19.32
N VAL A 116 18.81 -7.15 18.72
CA VAL A 116 19.18 -7.00 17.30
C VAL A 116 18.02 -7.36 16.37
N LEU A 117 17.29 -8.44 16.68
CA LEU A 117 16.17 -8.89 15.85
C LEU A 117 14.88 -8.10 16.09
N ALA A 118 14.73 -7.44 17.25
CA ALA A 118 13.51 -6.75 17.63
C ALA A 118 13.03 -5.70 16.60
N PRO A 119 13.88 -4.80 16.05
CA PRO A 119 13.46 -3.86 14.99
C PRO A 119 12.92 -4.58 13.75
N ALA A 120 13.65 -5.56 13.23
CA ALA A 120 13.23 -6.30 12.05
C ALA A 120 11.92 -7.07 12.27
N LEU A 121 11.78 -7.72 13.44
CA LEU A 121 10.58 -8.46 13.80
C LEU A 121 9.38 -7.53 14.00
N TRP A 122 9.54 -6.39 14.67
CA TRP A 122 8.46 -5.41 14.84
C TRP A 122 7.96 -4.86 13.49
N PHE A 123 8.89 -4.46 12.62
CA PHE A 123 8.53 -3.96 11.29
C PHE A 123 7.79 -5.04 10.49
N GLY A 124 8.35 -6.24 10.42
CA GLY A 124 7.76 -7.37 9.69
C GLY A 124 6.39 -7.76 10.23
N THR A 125 6.26 -7.91 11.55
CA THR A 125 4.97 -8.26 12.18
C THR A 125 3.94 -7.16 11.99
N THR A 126 4.29 -5.89 12.23
CA THR A 126 3.37 -4.76 12.01
C THR A 126 2.92 -4.71 10.55
N TYR A 127 3.84 -4.87 9.60
CA TYR A 127 3.52 -4.87 8.18
C TYR A 127 2.57 -6.01 7.81
N LEU A 128 2.86 -7.24 8.26
CA LEU A 128 2.05 -8.43 8.00
C LEU A 128 0.65 -8.32 8.63
N LEU A 129 0.56 -7.92 9.90
CA LEU A 129 -0.71 -7.82 10.63
C LEU A 129 -1.60 -6.68 10.10
N THR A 130 -1.01 -5.62 9.58
CA THR A 130 -1.76 -4.47 9.04
C THR A 130 -1.96 -4.54 7.54
N ARG A 131 -1.68 -5.68 6.88
CA ARG A 131 -1.80 -5.82 5.42
C ARG A 131 -3.21 -5.57 4.90
N ALA A 132 -4.22 -6.00 5.66
CA ALA A 132 -5.65 -5.88 5.32
C ALA A 132 -6.34 -4.73 6.06
N SER A 133 -5.58 -3.93 6.82
CA SER A 133 -6.11 -2.84 7.63
C SER A 133 -5.94 -1.49 6.93
N LYS A 134 -6.57 -0.45 7.48
CA LYS A 134 -6.37 0.93 7.02
C LYS A 134 -4.89 1.30 7.08
N ALA A 135 -4.35 1.91 6.02
CA ALA A 135 -2.94 2.26 5.90
C ALA A 135 -2.44 3.14 7.06
N TRP A 136 -3.26 4.07 7.58
CA TRP A 136 -2.89 4.92 8.71
C TRP A 136 -2.51 4.12 9.97
N LEU A 137 -3.18 2.99 10.21
CA LEU A 137 -2.96 2.17 11.39
C LEU A 137 -1.55 1.57 11.34
N ARG A 138 -1.12 1.12 10.15
CA ARG A 138 0.25 0.66 9.90
C ARG A 138 1.26 1.75 10.22
N ILE A 139 1.04 2.96 9.71
CA ILE A 139 1.97 4.08 9.92
C ILE A 139 2.09 4.43 11.40
N VAL A 140 0.97 4.51 12.13
CA VAL A 140 0.97 4.79 13.58
C VAL A 140 1.78 3.74 14.35
N TRP A 141 1.56 2.44 14.08
CA TRP A 141 2.31 1.36 14.74
C TRP A 141 3.80 1.37 14.39
N LEU A 142 4.15 1.69 13.14
CA LEU A 142 5.54 1.78 12.72
C LEU A 142 6.27 2.98 13.32
N VAL A 143 5.60 4.14 13.41
CA VAL A 143 6.16 5.34 14.06
C VAL A 143 6.30 5.11 15.57
N GLY A 144 5.30 4.49 16.21
CA GLY A 144 5.38 4.11 17.62
C GLY A 144 6.55 3.16 17.89
N GLY A 145 6.74 2.16 17.04
CA GLY A 145 7.88 1.26 17.13
C GLY A 145 9.23 1.96 16.87
N LEU A 146 9.25 3.02 16.06
CA LEU A 146 10.46 3.82 15.84
C LEU A 146 10.91 4.46 17.15
N ALA A 147 10.00 5.10 17.90
CA ALA A 147 10.32 5.67 19.21
C ALA A 147 10.70 4.59 20.24
N LEU A 148 10.07 3.42 20.18
CA LEU A 148 10.31 2.33 21.13
C LEU A 148 11.67 1.64 20.92
N LEU A 149 12.06 1.41 19.67
CA LEU A 149 13.17 0.52 19.30
C LEU A 149 14.46 1.26 18.95
N VAL A 150 14.47 2.59 19.07
CA VAL A 150 15.73 3.35 19.05
C VAL A 150 16.69 2.70 20.05
N PRO A 151 17.97 2.54 19.71
CA PRO A 151 19.00 2.07 20.63
C PRO A 151 19.36 3.13 21.69
N TRP A 152 18.37 3.55 22.49
CA TRP A 152 18.46 4.61 23.50
C TRP A 152 19.66 4.48 24.45
N PRO A 153 20.00 3.29 24.99
CA PRO A 153 21.16 3.17 25.87
C PRO A 153 22.45 3.70 25.26
N PHE A 154 22.63 3.50 23.95
CA PHE A 154 23.84 3.90 23.24
C PHE A 154 23.77 5.35 22.76
N VAL A 155 22.58 5.83 22.38
CA VAL A 155 22.35 7.24 22.04
C VAL A 155 22.65 8.14 23.24
N MET A 156 22.16 7.76 24.43
CA MET A 156 22.39 8.54 25.65
C MET A 156 23.86 8.57 26.07
N VAL A 157 24.57 7.44 25.96
CA VAL A 157 26.01 7.38 26.29
C VAL A 157 26.86 8.13 25.24
N GLY A 158 26.51 8.05 23.96
CA GLY A 158 27.20 8.77 22.89
C GLY A 158 27.03 10.29 22.96
N ALA A 159 25.89 10.78 23.43
CA ALA A 159 25.61 12.21 23.57
C ALA A 159 26.37 12.89 24.73
N VAL A 160 26.83 12.12 25.73
CA VAL A 160 27.55 12.63 26.91
C VAL A 160 29.08 12.60 26.73
N GLY A 161 29.58 11.91 25.69
CA GLY A 161 31.01 11.77 25.40
C GLY A 161 31.62 12.84 24.48
N GLN A 162 30.92 13.95 24.25
CA GLN A 162 31.43 15.15 23.55
C GLN A 162 31.85 16.21 24.56
#